data_AF-A0A7K0FL19-F1
#
_entry.id   AF-A0A7K0FL19-F1
#
_cell.length_a   1.000
_cell.length_b   1.000
_cell.length_c   1.000
_cell.angle_alpha   90.00
_cell.angle_beta   90.00
_cell.angle_gamma   90.00
#
_symmetry.space_group_name_H-M   'P 1'
#
loop_
_entity.id
_entity.type
_entity.pdbx_description
1 polymer ?
#
loop_
_entity_poly.entity_id
_entity_poly.type
_entity_poly.pdbx_seq_one_letter_code
_entity_poly.pdbx_strand_id
1 'polypeptide(L)'
;MIPTYDTIQNKSSNGKIFDTLILSSDEIPERIAPEQSVATVLSSGGQNRMAHPEKLVYKKGRLYNVVNGKLVTKKQKGILSNKKWNPWYFRSDD
;
A
#
# COMPACT_ATOMS: atom_id res chain seq x y z
N MET A 1 -11.23 -19.42 -6.77
CA MET A 1 -10.60 -18.56 -7.78
C MET A 1 -9.10 -18.63 -7.55
N ILE A 2 -8.32 -18.96 -8.58
CA ILE A 2 -6.86 -19.02 -8.52
C ILE A 2 -6.36 -17.64 -8.94
N PRO A 3 -5.48 -16.97 -8.17
CA PRO A 3 -4.95 -15.68 -8.57
C PRO A 3 -4.01 -15.81 -9.77
N THR A 4 -4.24 -15.01 -10.80
CA THR A 4 -3.37 -14.87 -11.98
C THR A 4 -2.46 -13.67 -11.82
N TYR A 5 -1.22 -13.77 -12.30
CA TYR A 5 -0.20 -12.75 -12.13
C TYR A 5 0.45 -12.38 -13.47
N ASP A 6 0.74 -11.09 -13.62
CA ASP A 6 1.55 -10.54 -14.71
C ASP A 6 2.99 -10.35 -14.24
N THR A 7 3.90 -10.24 -15.21
CA THR A 7 5.34 -10.03 -14.95
C THR A 7 5.80 -8.66 -15.43
N ILE A 8 6.49 -7.92 -14.56
CA ILE A 8 7.12 -6.64 -14.89
C ILE A 8 8.63 -6.77 -14.77
N GLN A 9 9.36 -6.38 -15.81
CA GLN A 9 10.81 -6.26 -15.74
C GLN A 9 11.20 -4.93 -15.07
N ASN A 10 11.95 -5.02 -13.99
CA ASN A 10 12.45 -3.88 -13.23
C ASN A 10 13.98 -3.80 -13.30
N LYS A 11 14.50 -2.59 -13.13
CA LYS A 11 15.93 -2.32 -13.05
C LYS A 11 16.26 -1.71 -11.69
N SER A 12 17.14 -2.36 -10.94
CA SER A 12 17.63 -1.86 -9.66
C SER A 12 18.60 -0.69 -9.86
N SER A 13 18.82 0.09 -8.81
CA SER A 13 19.76 1.22 -8.79
C SER A 13 21.21 0.80 -9.11
N ASN A 14 21.56 -0.46 -8.86
CA ASN A 14 22.86 -1.04 -9.21
C ASN A 14 22.92 -1.62 -10.63
N GLY A 15 21.89 -1.40 -11.46
CA GLY A 15 21.82 -1.87 -12.84
C GLY A 15 21.34 -3.31 -13.02
N LYS A 16 21.10 -4.06 -11.94
CA LYS A 16 20.56 -5.43 -12.01
C LYS A 16 19.13 -5.43 -12.54
N ILE A 17 18.88 -6.28 -13.53
CA ILE A 17 17.54 -6.53 -14.08
C ILE A 17 16.90 -7.68 -13.30
N PHE A 18 15.64 -7.53 -12.90
CA PHE A 18 14.87 -8.56 -12.21
C PHE A 18 13.40 -8.45 -12.57
N ASP A 19 12.68 -9.58 -12.51
CA ASP A 19 11.24 -9.61 -12.77
C ASP A 19 10.46 -9.56 -11.45
N THR A 20 9.36 -8.83 -11.44
CA THR A 20 8.41 -8.71 -10.33
C THR A 20 7.05 -9.23 -10.78
N LEU A 21 6.41 -10.05 -9.95
CA LEU A 21 5.03 -10.48 -10.18
C LEU A 21 4.05 -9.48 -9.58
N ILE A 22 3.01 -9.14 -10.35
CA ILE A 22 1.88 -8.34 -9.88
C ILE A 22 0.57 -9.05 -10.14
N LEU A 23 -0.47 -8.76 -9.36
CA LEU A 23 -1.78 -9.35 -9.58
C LEU A 23 -2.34 -8.86 -10.92
N SER A 24 -2.73 -9.80 -11.79
CA SER A 24 -3.28 -9.48 -13.09
C SER A 24 -4.69 -8.88 -12.97
N SER A 25 -5.04 -8.00 -13.91
CA SER A 25 -6.40 -7.44 -13.99
C SER A 25 -7.40 -8.38 -14.66
N ASP A 26 -6.91 -9.40 -15.35
CA ASP A 26 -7.72 -10.44 -15.98
C ASP A 26 -7.15 -11.85 -15.66
N GLU A 27 -7.66 -12.87 -16.34
CA GLU A 27 -7.23 -14.25 -16.14
C GLU A 27 -6.10 -14.66 -17.12
N ILE A 28 -5.52 -13.71 -17.86
CA ILE A 28 -4.54 -13.96 -18.93
C ILE A 28 -3.18 -13.43 -18.47
N PRO A 29 -2.21 -14.30 -18.13
CA PRO A 29 -0.90 -13.85 -17.68
C PRO A 29 -0.11 -13.22 -18.82
N GLU A 30 0.38 -11.99 -18.63
CA GLU A 30 1.21 -11.29 -19.61
C GLU A 30 2.46 -10.63 -19.01
N ARG A 31 3.39 -10.24 -19.90
CA ARG A 31 4.54 -9.41 -19.53
C ARG A 31 4.20 -7.96 -19.87
N ILE A 32 4.05 -7.14 -18.86
CA ILE A 32 3.68 -5.73 -19.03
C ILE A 32 4.88 -4.82 -18.83
N ALA A 33 4.85 -3.68 -19.51
CA ALA A 33 5.85 -2.64 -19.36
C ALA A 33 5.65 -1.89 -18.02
N PRO A 34 6.72 -1.37 -17.41
CA PRO A 34 6.61 -0.59 -16.17
C PRO A 34 5.60 0.57 -16.28
N GLU A 35 5.51 1.23 -17.43
CA GLU A 35 4.59 2.35 -17.68
C GLU A 35 3.12 1.93 -17.63
N GLN A 36 2.80 0.73 -18.11
CA GLN A 36 1.46 0.15 -18.07
C GLN A 36 1.04 -0.15 -16.62
N SER A 37 1.97 -0.66 -15.81
CA SER A 37 1.72 -0.88 -14.38
C SER A 37 1.44 0.42 -13.60
N VAL A 38 2.15 1.50 -13.93
CA VAL A 38 1.96 2.82 -13.31
C VAL A 38 0.59 3.39 -13.68
N ALA A 39 0.16 3.23 -14.94
CA ALA A 39 -1.18 3.64 -15.38
C ALA A 39 -2.28 2.92 -14.58
N THR A 40 -2.15 1.62 -14.33
CA THR A 40 -3.09 0.84 -13.50
C THR A 40 -3.10 1.30 -12.05
N VAL A 41 -1.94 1.61 -11.48
CA VAL A 41 -1.84 2.15 -10.10
C VAL A 41 -2.47 3.55 -10.00
N LEU A 42 -2.31 4.39 -11.02
CA LEU A 42 -2.91 5.72 -11.06
C LEU A 42 -4.43 5.68 -11.29
N SER A 43 -4.91 4.77 -12.15
CA SER A 43 -6.34 4.60 -12.44
C SER A 43 -7.11 3.97 -11.27
N SER A 44 -6.46 3.16 -10.43
CA SER A 44 -7.04 2.61 -9.18
C SER A 44 -7.40 3.66 -8.12
N GLY A 45 -7.20 4.96 -8.40
CA GLY A 45 -7.53 6.05 -7.48
C GLY A 45 -6.68 6.08 -6.20
N GLY A 46 -5.59 5.30 -6.14
CA GLY A 46 -4.70 5.27 -4.98
C GLY A 46 -5.33 4.60 -3.75
N GLN A 47 -6.29 3.69 -3.94
CA GLN A 47 -6.95 2.97 -2.85
C GLN A 47 -5.99 2.16 -1.96
N ASN A 48 -4.74 1.94 -2.40
CA ASN A 48 -3.74 1.17 -1.68
C ASN A 48 -2.44 1.94 -1.37
N ARG A 49 -2.52 3.26 -1.11
CA ARG A 49 -1.34 4.10 -0.80
C ARG A 49 -1.00 4.20 0.70
N MET A 50 -1.83 3.67 1.59
CA MET A 50 -1.50 3.66 3.02
C MET A 50 -0.59 2.47 3.31
N ALA A 51 0.61 2.75 3.85
CA ALA A 51 1.48 1.70 4.36
C ALA A 51 0.72 0.84 5.38
N HIS A 52 0.77 -0.48 5.19
CA HIS A 52 0.20 -1.42 6.16
C HIS A 52 0.92 -1.25 7.50
N PRO A 53 0.18 -1.20 8.63
CA PRO A 53 0.82 -1.05 9.93
C PRO A 53 1.57 -2.32 10.33
N GLU A 54 2.88 -2.23 10.50
CA GLU A 54 3.71 -3.38 10.93
C GLU A 54 3.34 -3.87 12.35
N LYS A 55 2.98 -2.94 13.24
CA LYS A 55 2.64 -3.25 14.63
C LYS A 55 1.60 -2.29 15.19
N LEU A 56 0.63 -2.89 15.87
CA LEU A 56 -0.51 -2.21 16.47
C LEU A 56 -0.51 -2.41 17.99
N VAL A 57 -0.87 -1.37 18.74
CA VAL A 57 -1.03 -1.42 20.20
C VAL A 57 -2.42 -0.94 20.57
N TYR A 58 -3.15 -1.79 21.30
CA TYR A 58 -4.44 -1.41 21.87
C TYR A 58 -4.24 -0.66 23.19
N LYS A 59 -4.78 0.56 23.27
CA LYS A 59 -4.71 1.39 24.48
C LYS A 59 -5.93 2.31 24.56
N LYS A 60 -6.63 2.29 25.70
CA LYS A 60 -7.79 3.18 25.97
C LYS A 60 -8.86 3.14 24.86
N GLY A 61 -9.25 1.94 24.40
CA GLY A 61 -10.31 1.80 23.39
C GLY A 61 -9.87 2.09 21.95
N ARG A 62 -8.57 2.31 21.69
CA ARG A 62 -8.04 2.67 20.37
C ARG A 62 -6.87 1.79 20.00
N LEU A 63 -6.71 1.55 18.70
CA LEU A 63 -5.59 0.82 18.12
C LEU A 63 -4.61 1.79 17.46
N TYR A 64 -3.39 1.86 17.97
CA TYR A 64 -2.36 2.81 17.53
C TYR A 64 -1.25 2.11 16.76
N ASN A 65 -0.79 2.72 15.66
CA ASN A 65 0.43 2.31 14.98
C ASN A 65 1.67 2.61 15.83
N VAL A 66 2.66 1.72 15.76
CA VAL A 66 4.00 1.94 16.31
C VAL A 66 4.95 2.22 15.15
N VAL A 67 5.59 3.39 15.18
CA VAL A 67 6.63 3.78 14.21
C VAL A 67 7.89 4.12 14.99
N ASN A 68 9.01 3.48 14.68
CA ASN A 68 10.29 3.66 15.37
C ASN A 68 10.18 3.54 16.91
N GLY A 69 9.41 2.55 17.37
CA GLY A 69 9.18 2.29 18.80
C GLY A 69 8.25 3.30 19.51
N LYS A 70 7.64 4.25 18.78
CA LYS A 70 6.76 5.26 19.35
C LYS A 70 5.34 5.15 18.82
N LEU A 71 4.36 5.40 19.68
CA LEU A 71 2.95 5.41 19.32
C LEU A 71 2.60 6.66 18.51
N VAL A 72 1.96 6.48 17.37
CA VAL A 72 1.47 7.57 16.54
C VAL A 72 0.12 8.07 17.08
N THR A 73 0.17 9.08 17.95
CA THR A 73 -1.02 9.61 18.64
C THR A 73 -1.51 10.96 18.09
N LYS A 74 -0.71 11.61 17.23
CA LYS A 74 -1.04 12.93 16.68
C LYS A 74 -1.77 12.80 15.34
N LYS A 75 -2.78 13.64 15.11
CA LYS A 75 -3.49 13.70 13.82
C LYS A 75 -2.52 13.96 12.67
N GLN A 76 -2.67 13.22 11.58
CA GLN A 76 -1.83 13.34 10.39
C GLN A 76 -2.53 14.18 9.33
N LYS A 77 -1.73 14.80 8.44
CA LYS A 77 -2.17 15.65 7.35
C LYS A 77 -1.56 15.13 6.05
N GLY A 78 -2.33 15.17 4.97
CA GLY A 78 -1.86 14.75 3.65
C GLY A 78 -1.00 15.81 2.99
N ILE A 79 -0.18 15.38 2.03
CA ILE A 79 0.70 16.29 1.28
C ILE A 79 -0.12 17.36 0.53
N LEU A 80 -1.27 16.97 -0.02
CA LEU A 80 -2.13 17.80 -0.86
C LEU A 80 -3.40 18.33 -0.16
N SER A 81 -3.64 17.96 1.10
CA SER A 81 -4.89 18.34 1.80
C SER A 81 -4.61 18.93 3.17
N ASN A 82 -5.32 20.00 3.51
CA ASN A 82 -5.33 20.59 4.85
C ASN A 82 -6.16 19.78 5.87
N LYS A 83 -6.91 18.78 5.42
CA LYS A 83 -7.72 17.92 6.29
C LYS A 83 -6.81 17.05 7.16
N LYS A 84 -7.03 17.11 8.47
CA LYS A 84 -6.34 16.26 9.45
C LYS A 84 -7.20 15.05 9.79
N TRP A 85 -6.61 13.86 9.86
CA TRP A 85 -7.29 12.63 10.27
C TRP A 85 -6.66 11.99 11.51
N ASN A 86 -7.45 11.14 12.16
CA ASN A 86 -6.98 10.35 13.29
C ASN A 86 -6.15 9.16 12.75
N PRO A 87 -4.92 8.94 13.23
CA PRO A 87 -4.07 7.81 12.80
C PRO A 87 -4.40 6.50 13.54
N TRP A 88 -5.45 6.46 14.38
CA TRP A 88 -5.80 5.30 15.18
C TRP A 88 -7.10 4.67 14.70
N TYR A 89 -7.20 3.36 14.88
CA TYR A 89 -8.37 2.57 14.52
C TYR A 89 -9.23 2.29 15.74
N PHE A 90 -10.51 1.99 15.48
CA PHE A 90 -11.43 1.46 16.46
C PHE A 90 -11.68 -0.01 16.15
N ARG A 91 -11.90 -0.79 17.20
CA ARG A 91 -12.41 -2.15 17.02
C ARG A 91 -13.85 -2.01 16.52
N SER A 92 -14.14 -2.63 15.38
CA SER A 92 -15.52 -2.86 14.94
C SER A 92 -15.93 -4.23 15.45
N ASP A 93 -17.15 -4.35 15.96
CA ASP A 93 -17.74 -5.63 16.40
C ASP A 93 -18.74 -6.18 15.36
N ASP A 94 -18.73 -5.63 14.14
CA ASP A 94 -19.48 -6.15 12.98
C ASP A 94 -18.93 -7.50 12.49
#